data_AF-A0A974CY36-F1
#
_entry.id   AF-A0A974CY36-F1
#
_cell.length_a   1.000
_cell.length_b   1.000
_cell.length_c   1.000
_cell.angle_alpha   90.00
_cell.angle_beta   90.00
_cell.angle_gamma   90.00
#
_symmetry.space_group_name_H-M   'P 1'
#
loop_
_entity.id
_entity.type
_entity.pdbx_description
1 polymer ?
#
loop_
_entity_poly.entity_id
_entity_poly.type
_entity_poly.pdbx_seq_one_letter_code
_entity_poly.pdbx_strand_id
1 'polypeptide(L)'
;MGGSFTSIALIFFITTSTVLGIFVKYWGTPIVKANNQHLSCILLISLMLCFLCTLLFIGRPTQICCLLRQVTFGIVFTISVSSILTKTLTVIIAFNATKPGSKLKKYVGTKVPIVLVIICTLGSSVISAVWMASHPPFFEADTFSEMDKVILMCNEGSVSLFFCVIGYIGTLALLSFIAAFLAKDFPDRFNEAKNITFSMLAFCSVWVTFVPAYLSSKGSRMVAVEIFAILSSSAGLLGCIFVPKCYIIFLQPELNTRTFKINPIA
;
A
#
# COMPACT_ATOMS: atom_id res chain seq x y z
N MET A 1 14.39 6.45 -19.76
CA MET A 1 13.96 5.79 -18.50
C MET A 1 13.06 6.69 -17.66
N GLY A 2 13.50 7.88 -17.23
CA GLY A 2 12.68 8.79 -16.40
C GLY A 2 11.31 9.13 -16.98
N GLY A 3 11.23 9.51 -18.26
CA GLY A 3 9.96 9.84 -18.92
C GLY A 3 8.94 8.69 -18.92
N SER A 4 9.40 7.44 -19.13
CA SER A 4 8.53 6.25 -19.09
C SER A 4 7.94 6.03 -17.70
N PHE A 5 8.75 6.17 -16.63
CA PHE A 5 8.26 6.05 -15.25
C PHE A 5 7.27 7.16 -14.90
N THR A 6 7.52 8.40 -15.31
CA THR A 6 6.58 9.51 -15.13
C THR A 6 5.23 9.20 -15.80
N SER A 7 5.23 8.75 -17.05
CA SER A 7 3.99 8.41 -17.76
C SER A 7 3.22 7.29 -17.05
N ILE A 8 3.91 6.22 -16.63
CA ILE A 8 3.30 5.10 -15.91
C ILE A 8 2.70 5.57 -14.57
N ALA A 9 3.45 6.37 -13.80
CA ALA A 9 2.99 6.92 -12.53
C ALA A 9 1.72 7.77 -12.70
N LEU A 10 1.67 8.63 -13.72
CA LEU A 10 0.51 9.47 -14.02
C LEU A 10 -0.70 8.63 -14.46
N ILE A 11 -0.50 7.63 -15.32
CA ILE A 11 -1.57 6.71 -15.74
C ILE A 11 -2.18 6.00 -14.52
N PHE A 12 -1.35 5.47 -13.64
CA PHE A 12 -1.84 4.81 -12.42
C PHE A 12 -2.49 5.78 -11.44
N PHE A 13 -1.97 6.99 -11.30
CA PHE A 13 -2.60 8.05 -10.50
C PHE A 13 -4.01 8.38 -11.02
N ILE A 14 -4.16 8.63 -12.32
CA ILE A 14 -5.45 8.93 -12.95
C ILE A 14 -6.41 7.74 -12.80
N THR A 15 -5.92 6.52 -13.02
CA THR A 15 -6.71 5.29 -12.87
C THR A 15 -7.21 5.14 -11.42
N THR A 16 -6.35 5.34 -10.43
CA THR A 16 -6.70 5.24 -9.01
C THR A 16 -7.68 6.33 -8.60
N SER A 17 -7.48 7.56 -9.09
CA SER A 17 -8.41 8.68 -8.88
C SER A 17 -9.80 8.37 -9.44
N THR A 18 -9.86 7.77 -10.63
CA THR A 18 -11.12 7.32 -11.25
C THR A 18 -11.81 6.26 -10.40
N VAL A 19 -11.06 5.26 -9.91
CA VAL A 19 -11.59 4.22 -9.01
C VAL A 19 -12.11 4.84 -7.71
N LEU A 20 -11.39 5.80 -7.12
CA LEU A 20 -11.83 6.53 -5.94
C LEU A 20 -13.13 7.30 -6.22
N GLY A 21 -13.22 8.01 -7.34
CA GLY A 21 -14.43 8.72 -7.77
C GLY A 21 -15.63 7.78 -7.91
N ILE A 22 -15.42 6.57 -8.44
CA ILE A 22 -16.46 5.53 -8.51
C ILE A 22 -16.90 5.11 -7.11
N PHE A 23 -15.96 4.82 -6.20
CA PHE A 23 -16.29 4.42 -4.82
C PHE A 23 -17.05 5.51 -4.06
N VAL A 24 -16.70 6.78 -4.26
CA VAL A 24 -17.41 7.93 -3.67
C VAL A 24 -18.80 8.10 -4.29
N LYS A 25 -18.93 7.96 -5.62
CA LYS A 25 -20.24 8.02 -6.30
C LYS A 25 -21.19 6.92 -5.84
N TYR A 26 -20.67 5.71 -5.65
CA TYR A 26 -21.44 4.53 -5.21
C TYR A 26 -21.34 4.26 -3.70
N TRP A 27 -21.04 5.28 -2.90
CA TRP A 27 -20.83 5.17 -1.45
C TRP A 27 -21.99 4.49 -0.70
N GLY A 28 -23.22 4.75 -1.15
CA GLY A 28 -24.43 4.19 -0.55
C GLY A 28 -24.65 2.69 -0.80
N THR A 29 -23.90 2.09 -1.74
CA THR A 29 -24.18 0.76 -2.25
C THR A 29 -23.73 -0.37 -1.30
N PRO A 30 -24.44 -1.52 -1.28
CA PRO A 30 -24.08 -2.66 -0.44
C PRO A 30 -22.65 -3.17 -0.65
N ILE A 31 -22.13 -3.11 -1.87
CA ILE A 31 -20.74 -3.51 -2.19
C ILE A 31 -19.75 -2.63 -1.44
N VAL A 32 -19.86 -1.30 -1.57
CA VAL A 32 -18.91 -0.35 -0.96
C VAL A 32 -19.01 -0.38 0.58
N LYS A 33 -20.22 -0.46 1.14
CA LYS A 33 -20.42 -0.52 2.59
C LYS A 33 -19.86 -1.77 3.23
N ALA A 34 -20.07 -2.95 2.64
CA ALA A 34 -19.52 -4.19 3.18
C ALA A 34 -18.00 -4.25 3.09
N ASN A 35 -17.40 -3.47 2.18
CA ASN A 35 -15.96 -3.41 2.00
C ASN A 35 -15.24 -2.47 2.98
N ASN A 36 -15.93 -2.00 4.02
CA ASN A 36 -15.43 -0.95 4.92
C ASN A 36 -14.94 0.27 4.11
N GLN A 37 -15.90 0.99 3.53
CA GLN A 37 -15.71 2.14 2.64
C GLN A 37 -14.59 3.10 3.06
N HIS A 38 -14.42 3.36 4.36
CA HIS A 38 -13.38 4.24 4.89
C HIS A 38 -11.97 3.68 4.67
N LEU A 39 -11.73 2.40 4.98
CA LEU A 39 -10.42 1.76 4.74
C LEU A 39 -10.10 1.67 3.25
N SER A 40 -11.12 1.36 2.43
CA SER A 40 -10.94 1.30 0.98
C SER A 40 -10.57 2.68 0.40
N CYS A 41 -11.15 3.76 0.90
CA CYS A 41 -10.76 5.12 0.50
C CYS A 41 -9.37 5.51 1.02
N ILE A 42 -9.02 5.17 2.27
CA ILE A 42 -7.66 5.40 2.79
C ILE A 42 -6.63 4.69 1.90
N LEU A 43 -6.88 3.43 1.55
CA LEU A 43 -6.02 2.65 0.67
C LEU A 43 -5.91 3.26 -0.74
N LEU A 44 -7.02 3.70 -1.34
CA LEU A 44 -6.97 4.34 -2.67
C LEU A 44 -6.20 5.67 -2.64
N ILE A 45 -6.42 6.50 -1.62
CA ILE A 45 -5.71 7.77 -1.44
C ILE A 45 -4.21 7.50 -1.21
N SER A 46 -3.86 6.51 -0.38
CA SER A 46 -2.45 6.17 -0.16
C SER A 46 -1.79 5.63 -1.43
N LEU A 47 -2.49 4.81 -2.23
CA LEU A 47 -1.99 4.37 -3.54
C LEU A 47 -1.79 5.53 -4.51
N MET A 48 -2.70 6.51 -4.56
CA MET A 48 -2.50 7.74 -5.34
C MET A 48 -1.22 8.46 -4.93
N LEU A 49 -0.99 8.59 -3.62
CA LEU A 49 0.23 9.18 -3.07
C LEU A 49 1.47 8.32 -3.36
N CYS A 50 1.37 6.98 -3.38
CA CYS A 50 2.47 6.10 -3.80
C CYS A 50 2.87 6.35 -5.26
N PHE A 51 1.90 6.50 -6.16
CA PHE A 51 2.21 6.80 -7.56
C PHE A 51 2.85 8.18 -7.70
N LEU A 52 2.32 9.20 -7.00
CA LEU A 52 2.90 10.55 -7.02
C LEU A 52 4.28 10.61 -6.36
N CYS A 53 4.55 9.85 -5.29
CA CYS A 53 5.82 9.93 -4.59
C CYS A 53 6.99 9.51 -5.49
N THR A 54 6.76 8.63 -6.48
CA THR A 54 7.78 8.26 -7.48
C THR A 54 8.30 9.45 -8.29
N LEU A 55 7.50 10.52 -8.44
CA LEU A 55 7.94 11.73 -9.13
C LEU A 55 9.05 12.47 -8.37
N LEU A 56 9.09 12.34 -7.03
CA LEU A 56 10.18 12.87 -6.20
C LEU A 56 11.53 12.19 -6.48
N PHE A 57 11.51 10.98 -7.05
CA PHE A 57 12.71 10.23 -7.40
C PHE A 57 13.25 10.57 -8.82
N ILE A 58 12.43 11.15 -9.70
CA ILE A 58 12.77 11.39 -11.12
C ILE A 58 13.29 12.81 -11.36
N GLY A 59 12.85 13.79 -10.55
CA GLY A 59 13.22 15.20 -10.70
C GLY A 59 14.69 15.50 -10.38
N ARG A 60 15.13 16.75 -10.63
CA ARG A 60 16.47 17.19 -10.20
C ARG A 60 16.56 17.05 -8.67
N PRO A 61 17.57 16.32 -8.14
CA PRO A 61 17.75 16.17 -6.71
C PRO A 61 18.06 17.53 -6.10
N THR A 62 17.14 18.01 -5.26
CA THR A 62 17.35 19.14 -4.36
C THR A 62 17.44 18.60 -2.94
N GLN A 63 18.02 19.37 -2.02
CA GLN A 63 18.09 18.98 -0.61
C GLN A 63 16.71 18.63 -0.04
N ILE A 64 15.68 19.39 -0.41
CA ILE A 64 14.28 19.15 0.02
C ILE A 64 13.74 17.84 -0.58
N CYS A 65 13.97 17.59 -1.87
CA CYS A 65 13.56 16.33 -2.50
C CYS A 65 14.23 15.12 -1.84
N CYS A 66 15.54 15.19 -1.52
CA CYS A 66 16.25 14.10 -0.86
C CYS A 66 15.65 13.74 0.50
N LEU A 67 15.27 14.74 1.29
CA LEU A 67 14.63 14.56 2.60
C LEU A 67 13.22 13.98 2.47
N LEU A 68 12.39 14.56 1.59
CA LEU A 68 10.98 14.20 1.50
C LEU A 68 10.76 12.84 0.85
N ARG A 69 11.63 12.43 -0.07
CA ARG A 69 11.45 11.23 -0.89
C ARG A 69 11.30 9.96 -0.04
N GLN A 70 12.28 9.68 0.83
CA GLN A 70 12.29 8.45 1.63
C GLN A 70 11.23 8.47 2.74
N VAL A 71 11.03 9.62 3.40
CA VAL A 71 10.01 9.79 4.45
C VAL A 71 8.60 9.63 3.87
N THR A 72 8.32 10.29 2.73
CA THR A 72 7.02 10.19 2.06
C THR A 72 6.77 8.76 1.61
N PHE A 73 7.75 8.12 0.99
CA PHE A 73 7.66 6.71 0.60
C PHE A 73 7.32 5.83 1.82
N GLY A 74 8.08 5.92 2.90
CA GLY A 74 7.91 5.07 4.08
C GLY A 74 6.54 5.22 4.75
N ILE A 75 6.09 6.47 4.94
CA ILE A 75 4.81 6.77 5.58
C ILE A 75 3.64 6.30 4.69
N VAL A 76 3.66 6.63 3.40
CA VAL A 76 2.54 6.33 2.49
C VAL A 76 2.41 4.82 2.25
N PHE A 77 3.52 4.09 2.13
CA PHE A 77 3.50 2.63 2.06
C PHE A 77 2.99 2.00 3.36
N THR A 78 3.40 2.54 4.51
CA THR A 78 2.89 2.09 5.81
C THR A 78 1.38 2.27 5.91
N ILE A 79 0.83 3.40 5.47
CA ILE A 79 -0.63 3.64 5.45
C ILE A 79 -1.32 2.61 4.55
N SER A 80 -0.76 2.34 3.36
CA SER A 80 -1.32 1.37 2.41
C SER A 80 -1.38 -0.05 3.00
N VAL A 81 -0.24 -0.55 3.50
CA VAL A 81 -0.12 -1.90 4.04
C VAL A 81 -0.92 -2.05 5.34
N SER A 82 -0.87 -1.07 6.24
CA SER A 82 -1.66 -1.10 7.48
C SER A 82 -3.17 -1.06 7.22
N SER A 83 -3.62 -0.38 6.16
CA SER A 83 -5.03 -0.40 5.74
C SER A 83 -5.46 -1.80 5.30
N ILE A 84 -4.60 -2.52 4.57
CA ILE A 84 -4.86 -3.92 4.17
C ILE A 84 -4.86 -4.84 5.38
N LEU A 85 -3.85 -4.74 6.25
CA LEU A 85 -3.77 -5.51 7.50
C LEU A 85 -5.04 -5.34 8.33
N THR A 86 -5.41 -4.09 8.56
CA THR A 86 -6.59 -3.73 9.35
C THR A 86 -7.86 -4.29 8.72
N LYS A 87 -7.95 -4.22 7.39
CA LYS A 87 -9.11 -4.73 6.66
C LYS A 87 -9.25 -6.24 6.80
N THR A 88 -8.18 -7.01 6.65
CA THR A 88 -8.21 -8.47 6.84
C THR A 88 -8.48 -8.85 8.30
N LEU A 89 -7.86 -8.15 9.26
CA LEU A 89 -8.16 -8.32 10.68
C LEU A 89 -9.63 -8.04 11.01
N THR A 90 -10.24 -7.03 10.39
CA THR A 90 -11.66 -6.73 10.58
C THR A 90 -12.54 -7.91 10.13
N VAL A 91 -12.21 -8.55 9.02
CA VAL A 91 -12.91 -9.76 8.54
C VAL A 91 -12.73 -10.92 9.53
N ILE A 92 -11.51 -11.15 10.01
CA ILE A 92 -11.22 -12.20 11.02
C ILE A 92 -11.98 -11.95 12.33
N ILE A 93 -12.02 -10.71 12.80
CA ILE A 93 -12.74 -10.31 14.01
C ILE A 93 -14.24 -10.50 13.83
N ALA A 94 -14.79 -10.06 12.69
CA ALA A 94 -16.22 -10.21 12.39
C ALA A 94 -16.63 -11.69 12.37
N PHE A 95 -15.85 -12.55 11.71
CA PHE A 95 -16.12 -13.98 11.66
C PHE A 95 -16.00 -14.65 13.04
N ASN A 96 -14.96 -14.34 13.82
CA ASN A 96 -14.84 -14.92 15.16
C ASN A 96 -15.83 -14.32 16.17
N ALA A 97 -16.43 -13.17 15.90
CA ALA A 97 -17.49 -12.60 16.74
C ALA A 97 -18.84 -13.30 16.57
N THR A 98 -19.09 -14.02 15.46
CA THR A 98 -20.33 -14.80 15.29
C THR A 98 -20.36 -16.06 16.15
N LYS A 99 -19.19 -16.56 16.59
CA LYS A 99 -19.10 -17.73 17.47
C LYS A 99 -19.74 -17.45 18.85
N PRO A 100 -20.52 -18.41 19.40
CA PRO A 100 -21.13 -18.25 20.72
C PRO A 100 -20.04 -18.06 21.80
N GLY A 101 -20.28 -17.15 22.76
CA GLY A 101 -19.33 -16.84 23.84
C GLY A 101 -18.15 -15.91 23.48
N SER A 102 -18.05 -15.42 22.24
CA SER A 102 -16.93 -14.59 21.81
C SER A 102 -16.92 -13.18 22.42
N LYS A 103 -15.86 -12.84 23.15
CA LYS A 103 -15.60 -11.46 23.64
C LYS A 103 -15.33 -10.46 22.50
N LEU A 104 -15.07 -10.95 21.29
CA LEU A 104 -14.78 -10.10 20.12
C LEU A 104 -15.99 -9.32 19.62
N LYS A 105 -17.21 -9.68 20.04
CA LYS A 105 -18.45 -8.95 19.72
C LYS A 105 -18.39 -7.46 20.07
N LYS A 106 -17.67 -7.08 21.13
CA LYS A 106 -17.52 -5.67 21.56
C LYS A 106 -16.75 -4.82 20.53
N TYR A 107 -15.91 -5.43 19.70
CA TYR A 107 -15.07 -4.71 18.73
C TYR A 107 -15.75 -4.56 17.35
N VAL A 108 -16.82 -5.31 17.08
CA VAL A 108 -17.57 -5.22 15.82
C VAL A 108 -18.35 -3.90 15.79
N GLY A 109 -18.13 -3.09 14.74
CA GLY A 109 -18.83 -1.81 14.54
C GLY A 109 -18.22 -0.58 15.25
N THR A 110 -17.11 -0.74 15.98
CA THR A 110 -16.37 0.38 16.58
C THR A 110 -15.37 0.98 15.58
N LYS A 111 -14.87 2.21 15.81
CA LYS A 111 -13.77 2.85 15.04
C LYS A 111 -12.40 2.15 15.17
N VAL A 112 -12.36 0.91 15.65
CA VAL A 112 -11.15 0.08 15.83
C VAL A 112 -10.28 0.04 14.57
N PRO A 113 -10.83 -0.11 13.35
CA PRO A 113 -9.99 -0.16 12.16
C PRO A 113 -9.15 1.11 11.93
N ILE A 114 -9.74 2.28 12.09
CA ILE A 114 -9.04 3.55 11.87
C ILE A 114 -7.95 3.73 12.93
N VAL A 115 -8.23 3.36 14.18
CA VAL A 115 -7.25 3.42 15.28
C VAL A 115 -6.04 2.52 14.99
N LEU A 116 -6.26 1.31 14.45
CA LEU A 116 -5.17 0.40 14.09
C LEU A 116 -4.27 0.98 13.00
N VAL A 117 -4.85 1.58 11.95
CA VAL A 117 -4.08 2.27 10.91
C VAL A 117 -3.23 3.38 11.52
N ILE A 118 -3.82 4.23 12.37
CA ILE A 118 -3.11 5.32 13.05
C ILE A 118 -1.92 4.80 13.87
N ILE A 119 -2.12 3.76 14.68
CA ILE A 119 -1.04 3.19 15.50
C ILE A 119 0.11 2.67 14.63
N CYS A 120 -0.20 1.97 13.53
CA CYS A 120 0.82 1.47 12.61
C CYS A 120 1.57 2.62 11.93
N THR A 121 0.86 3.66 11.47
CA THR A 121 1.48 4.83 10.85
C THR A 121 2.34 5.62 11.84
N LEU A 122 1.92 5.74 13.10
CA LEU A 122 2.69 6.38 14.16
C LEU A 122 4.04 5.68 14.37
N GLY A 123 4.06 4.33 14.36
CA GLY A 123 5.30 3.56 14.47
C GLY A 123 6.31 3.92 13.37
N SER A 124 5.89 3.89 12.10
CA SER A 124 6.74 4.32 10.98
C SER A 124 7.15 5.78 11.09
N SER A 125 6.25 6.67 11.51
CA SER A 125 6.54 8.11 11.66
C SER A 125 7.63 8.37 12.69
N VAL A 126 7.63 7.64 13.81
CA VAL A 126 8.67 7.75 14.85
C VAL A 126 10.03 7.28 14.30
N ILE A 127 10.07 6.16 13.58
CA ILE A 127 11.30 5.65 12.96
C ILE A 127 11.85 6.68 11.97
N SER A 128 11.00 7.24 11.11
CA SER A 128 11.38 8.28 10.15
C SER A 128 11.85 9.57 10.84
N ALA A 129 11.23 9.98 11.95
CA ALA A 129 11.65 11.15 12.72
C ALA A 129 13.05 10.95 13.36
N VAL A 130 13.30 9.77 13.94
CA VAL A 130 14.62 9.41 14.48
C VAL A 130 15.68 9.41 13.37
N TRP A 131 15.34 8.89 12.19
CA TRP A 131 16.23 8.89 11.05
C TRP A 131 16.60 10.31 10.61
N MET A 132 15.60 11.16 10.44
CA MET A 132 15.78 12.57 10.07
C MET A 132 16.58 13.37 11.11
N ALA A 133 16.41 13.08 12.40
CA ALA A 133 17.12 13.78 13.46
C ALA A 133 18.59 13.35 13.60
N SER A 134 18.89 12.07 13.31
CA SER A 134 20.23 11.51 13.54
C SER A 134 21.12 11.61 12.30
N HIS A 135 20.61 11.17 11.14
CA HIS A 135 21.35 11.06 9.90
C HIS A 135 20.43 11.38 8.71
N PRO A 136 20.00 12.65 8.55
CA PRO A 136 19.09 13.03 7.49
C PRO A 136 19.69 12.73 6.11
N PRO A 137 18.87 12.27 5.14
CA PRO A 137 19.30 12.18 3.74
C PRO A 137 19.82 13.52 3.24
N PHE A 138 20.97 13.50 2.57
CA PHE A 138 21.63 14.72 2.08
C PHE A 138 21.93 14.62 0.59
N PHE A 139 22.07 15.79 -0.01
CA PHE A 139 22.43 15.93 -1.40
C PHE A 139 23.93 15.64 -1.58
N GLU A 140 24.27 14.69 -2.46
CA GLU A 140 25.66 14.33 -2.76
C GLU A 140 25.90 14.36 -4.27
N ALA A 141 26.97 15.00 -4.70
CA ALA A 141 27.40 14.98 -6.09
C ALA A 141 28.38 13.83 -6.27
N ASP A 142 27.98 12.78 -6.99
CA ASP A 142 28.86 11.66 -7.28
C ASP A 142 29.78 12.04 -8.47
N THR A 143 31.04 12.33 -8.15
CA THR A 143 32.10 12.64 -9.13
C THR A 143 32.91 11.41 -9.55
N PHE A 144 32.62 10.22 -9.00
CA PHE A 144 33.50 9.05 -9.14
C PHE A 144 32.96 7.94 -10.05
N SER A 145 31.67 7.92 -10.38
CA SER A 145 31.08 6.76 -11.06
C SER A 145 31.11 6.79 -12.60
N GLU A 146 31.37 7.94 -13.24
CA GLU A 146 31.71 8.05 -14.68
C GLU A 146 32.68 9.23 -14.88
N MET A 147 33.86 9.01 -15.49
CA MET A 147 34.92 10.03 -15.64
C MET A 147 34.51 11.30 -16.41
N ASP A 148 33.31 11.35 -17.00
CA ASP A 148 32.80 12.48 -17.81
C ASP A 148 31.39 12.98 -17.41
N LYS A 149 30.77 12.46 -16.34
CA LYS A 149 29.43 12.89 -15.91
C LYS A 149 29.28 12.99 -14.39
N VAL A 150 29.03 14.20 -13.89
CA VAL A 150 28.61 14.43 -12.50
C VAL A 150 27.15 13.96 -12.35
N ILE A 151 26.94 12.85 -11.65
CA ILE A 151 25.59 12.36 -11.35
C ILE A 151 25.20 12.90 -9.97
N LEU A 152 24.23 13.82 -9.94
CA LEU A 152 23.67 14.29 -8.67
C LEU A 152 22.79 13.18 -8.07
N MET A 153 23.03 12.82 -6.81
CA MET A 153 22.31 11.76 -6.11
C MET A 153 21.85 12.21 -4.72
N CYS A 154 20.87 11.50 -4.16
CA CYS A 154 20.51 11.65 -2.75
C CYS A 154 21.14 10.51 -1.98
N ASN A 155 22.06 10.83 -1.07
CA ASN A 155 22.56 9.88 -0.10
C ASN A 155 21.51 9.74 1.01
N GLU A 156 21.25 8.51 1.42
CA GLU A 156 20.28 8.20 2.46
C GLU A 156 20.76 8.54 3.88
N GLY A 157 22.03 8.90 4.04
CA GLY A 157 22.67 9.24 5.31
C GLY A 157 22.97 8.00 6.16
N SER A 158 21.97 7.13 6.37
CA SER A 158 22.11 5.88 7.10
C SER A 158 21.37 4.74 6.42
N VAL A 159 22.14 3.83 5.81
CA VAL A 159 21.63 2.60 5.19
C VAL A 159 20.89 1.72 6.21
N SER A 160 21.37 1.70 7.47
CA SER A 160 20.72 0.91 8.53
C SER A 160 19.32 1.42 8.86
N LEU A 161 19.13 2.74 8.95
CA LEU A 161 17.83 3.34 9.24
C LEU A 161 16.86 3.25 8.05
N PHE A 162 17.38 3.34 6.82
CA PHE A 162 16.58 3.02 5.63
C PHE A 162 16.06 1.58 5.66
N PHE A 163 16.93 0.59 5.87
CA PHE A 163 16.50 -0.81 5.98
C PHE A 163 15.62 -1.06 7.22
N CYS A 164 15.73 -0.25 8.28
CA CYS A 164 14.81 -0.30 9.41
C CYS A 164 13.38 0.07 8.99
N VAL A 165 13.21 1.14 8.21
CA VAL A 165 11.90 1.54 7.65
C VAL A 165 11.36 0.47 6.70
N ILE A 166 12.19 -0.04 5.79
CA ILE A 166 11.81 -1.14 4.87
C ILE A 166 11.42 -2.39 5.66
N GLY A 167 12.17 -2.74 6.71
CA GLY A 167 11.88 -3.85 7.60
C GLY A 167 10.56 -3.68 8.36
N TYR A 168 10.24 -2.46 8.80
CA TYR A 168 8.95 -2.16 9.41
C TYR A 168 7.79 -2.38 8.44
N ILE A 169 7.90 -1.87 7.21
CA ILE A 169 6.89 -2.09 6.16
C ILE A 169 6.79 -3.57 5.80
N GLY A 170 7.93 -4.26 5.71
CA GLY A 170 8.03 -5.68 5.42
C GLY A 170 7.38 -6.56 6.49
N THR A 171 7.55 -6.23 7.77
CA THR A 171 6.88 -6.96 8.87
C THR A 171 5.37 -6.73 8.82
N LEU A 172 4.91 -5.50 8.59
CA LEU A 172 3.48 -5.21 8.37
C LEU A 172 2.94 -5.98 7.15
N ALA A 173 3.70 -6.08 6.07
CA ALA A 173 3.30 -6.80 4.86
C ALA A 173 3.21 -8.31 5.11
N LEU A 174 4.16 -8.89 5.85
CA LEU A 174 4.13 -10.30 6.24
C LEU A 174 2.93 -10.60 7.14
N LEU A 175 2.67 -9.77 8.15
CA LEU A 175 1.49 -9.89 9.00
C LEU A 175 0.19 -9.77 8.19
N SER A 176 0.16 -8.86 7.21
CA SER A 176 -0.98 -8.68 6.30
C SER A 176 -1.20 -9.91 5.43
N PHE A 177 -0.13 -10.50 4.90
CA PHE A 177 -0.18 -11.73 4.13
C PHE A 177 -0.70 -12.90 4.97
N ILE A 178 -0.17 -13.10 6.18
CA ILE A 178 -0.63 -14.16 7.10
C ILE A 178 -2.12 -13.97 7.41
N ALA A 179 -2.55 -12.75 7.76
CA ALA A 179 -3.94 -12.45 8.04
C ALA A 179 -4.84 -12.68 6.82
N ALA A 180 -4.42 -12.26 5.63
CA ALA A 180 -5.15 -12.50 4.39
C ALA A 180 -5.29 -14.00 4.08
N PHE A 181 -4.19 -14.76 4.25
CA PHE A 181 -4.16 -16.19 4.02
C PHE A 181 -5.09 -16.94 4.98
N LEU A 182 -5.14 -16.56 6.25
CA LEU A 182 -6.08 -17.11 7.23
C LEU A 182 -7.54 -16.78 6.89
N ALA A 183 -7.79 -15.60 6.33
CA ALA A 183 -9.13 -15.16 5.94
C ALA A 183 -9.61 -15.77 4.62
N LYS A 184 -8.74 -16.39 3.82
CA LYS A 184 -9.03 -16.84 2.44
C LYS A 184 -10.16 -17.87 2.34
N ASP A 185 -10.35 -18.65 3.40
CA ASP A 185 -11.32 -19.74 3.48
C ASP A 185 -12.63 -19.31 4.15
N PHE A 186 -12.72 -18.07 4.63
CA PHE A 186 -13.99 -17.56 5.17
C PHE A 186 -15.01 -17.38 4.06
N PRO A 187 -16.32 -17.52 4.37
CA PRO A 187 -17.40 -17.19 3.45
C PRO A 187 -17.41 -15.68 3.22
N ASP A 188 -16.52 -15.23 2.35
CA ASP A 188 -16.32 -13.83 2.02
C ASP A 188 -17.06 -13.48 0.74
N ARG A 189 -17.55 -12.24 0.66
CA ARG A 189 -18.29 -11.78 -0.52
C ARG A 189 -17.30 -11.62 -1.67
N PHE A 190 -17.59 -12.26 -2.80
CA PHE A 190 -16.83 -12.11 -4.05
C PHE A 190 -15.36 -12.53 -3.99
N ASN A 191 -15.02 -13.50 -3.12
CA ASN A 191 -13.67 -14.07 -3.05
C ASN A 191 -12.59 -13.01 -2.71
N GLU A 192 -12.99 -11.96 -1.99
CA GLU A 192 -12.15 -10.79 -1.71
C GLU A 192 -10.89 -11.14 -0.92
N ALA A 193 -10.98 -11.96 0.12
CA ALA A 193 -9.82 -12.41 0.88
C ALA A 193 -8.75 -13.12 0.01
N LYS A 194 -9.16 -13.88 -1.02
CA LYS A 194 -8.20 -14.50 -1.96
C LYS A 194 -7.50 -13.47 -2.83
N ASN A 195 -8.24 -12.47 -3.32
CA ASN A 195 -7.66 -11.37 -4.10
C ASN A 195 -6.66 -10.57 -3.26
N ILE A 196 -6.98 -10.29 -1.99
CA ILE A 196 -6.05 -9.64 -1.06
C ILE A 196 -4.82 -10.51 -0.80
N THR A 197 -5.00 -11.83 -0.62
CA THR A 197 -3.88 -12.76 -0.40
C THR A 197 -2.92 -12.77 -1.59
N PHE A 198 -3.45 -12.89 -2.81
CA PHE A 198 -2.64 -12.85 -4.04
C PHE A 198 -1.91 -11.51 -4.18
N SER A 199 -2.60 -10.41 -3.88
CA SER A 199 -2.03 -9.07 -3.91
C SER A 199 -0.88 -8.89 -2.91
N MET A 200 -1.06 -9.35 -1.67
CA MET A 200 -0.03 -9.29 -0.64
C MET A 200 1.15 -10.21 -0.94
N LEU A 201 0.91 -11.37 -1.55
CA LEU A 201 1.97 -12.25 -2.02
C LEU A 201 2.82 -11.57 -3.09
N ALA A 202 2.18 -10.98 -4.11
CA ALA A 202 2.87 -10.23 -5.16
C ALA A 202 3.67 -9.04 -4.58
N PHE A 203 3.07 -8.30 -3.64
CA PHE A 203 3.74 -7.22 -2.92
C PHE A 203 5.01 -7.73 -2.20
N CYS A 204 4.90 -8.79 -1.40
CA CYS A 204 6.04 -9.37 -0.69
C CYS A 204 7.15 -9.83 -1.64
N SER A 205 6.79 -10.49 -2.76
CA SER A 205 7.76 -10.93 -3.76
C SER A 205 8.56 -9.77 -4.36
N VAL A 206 7.88 -8.66 -4.70
CA VAL A 206 8.54 -7.45 -5.22
C VAL A 206 9.56 -6.91 -4.22
N TRP A 207 9.20 -6.83 -2.93
CA TRP A 207 10.08 -6.29 -1.89
C TRP A 207 11.22 -7.23 -1.50
N VAL A 208 11.01 -8.54 -1.56
CA VAL A 208 12.08 -9.53 -1.37
C VAL A 208 13.11 -9.44 -2.51
N THR A 209 12.66 -9.25 -3.76
CA THR A 209 13.57 -9.05 -4.91
C THR A 209 14.22 -7.68 -4.90
N PHE A 210 13.56 -6.65 -4.37
CA PHE A 210 14.09 -5.30 -4.26
C PHE A 210 15.40 -5.27 -3.47
N VAL A 211 15.49 -5.92 -2.30
CA VAL A 211 16.67 -5.87 -1.42
C VAL A 211 17.98 -6.24 -2.14
N PRO A 212 18.11 -7.44 -2.76
CA PRO A 212 19.33 -7.80 -3.47
C PRO A 212 19.56 -6.95 -4.73
N ALA A 213 18.49 -6.56 -5.44
CA ALA A 213 18.60 -5.72 -6.64
C ALA A 213 19.09 -4.31 -6.31
N TYR A 214 18.65 -3.73 -5.19
CA TYR A 214 19.07 -2.44 -4.67
C TYR A 214 20.54 -2.48 -4.25
N LEU A 215 20.94 -3.48 -3.46
CA LEU A 215 22.33 -3.66 -3.01
C LEU A 215 23.32 -3.92 -4.16
N SER A 216 22.85 -4.55 -5.25
CA SER A 216 23.68 -4.84 -6.43
C SER A 216 23.74 -3.68 -7.43
N SER A 217 22.84 -2.70 -7.30
CA SER A 217 22.76 -1.57 -8.22
C SER A 217 23.52 -0.37 -7.67
N LYS A 218 24.03 0.47 -8.56
CA LYS A 218 24.69 1.74 -8.22
C LYS A 218 24.12 2.87 -9.04
N GLY A 219 24.23 4.08 -8.54
CA GLY A 219 23.89 5.27 -9.29
C GLY A 219 22.40 5.33 -9.66
N SER A 220 22.11 5.84 -10.86
CA SER A 220 20.74 6.00 -11.39
C SER A 220 19.94 4.68 -11.47
N ARG A 221 20.61 3.53 -11.60
CA ARG A 221 19.94 2.22 -11.65
C ARG A 221 19.29 1.83 -10.32
N MET A 222 19.91 2.18 -9.21
CA MET A 222 19.39 1.93 -7.86
C MET A 222 18.05 2.65 -7.65
N VAL A 223 17.98 3.92 -8.05
CA VAL A 223 16.74 4.71 -8.02
C VAL A 223 15.66 4.12 -8.94
N ALA A 224 16.05 3.64 -10.13
CA ALA A 224 15.11 2.99 -11.04
C ALA A 224 14.52 1.69 -10.48
N VAL A 225 15.32 0.88 -9.77
CA VAL A 225 14.87 -0.33 -9.08
C VAL A 225 13.86 0.01 -7.97
N GLU A 226 14.10 1.09 -7.23
CA GLU A 226 13.19 1.58 -6.19
C GLU A 226 11.85 2.07 -6.77
N ILE A 227 11.89 2.89 -7.82
CA ILE A 227 10.68 3.34 -8.54
C ILE A 227 9.90 2.14 -9.08
N PHE A 228 10.59 1.17 -9.68
CA PHE A 228 9.95 -0.04 -10.22
C PHE A 228 9.28 -0.85 -9.11
N ALA A 229 9.93 -1.04 -7.96
CA ALA A 229 9.36 -1.74 -6.81
C ALA A 229 8.11 -1.00 -6.29
N ILE A 230 8.17 0.33 -6.18
CA ILE A 230 7.04 1.15 -5.73
C ILE A 230 5.84 1.03 -6.69
N LEU A 231 6.08 1.23 -7.99
CA LEU A 231 5.02 1.20 -9.01
C LEU A 231 4.40 -0.19 -9.14
N SER A 232 5.22 -1.24 -9.25
CA SER A 232 4.73 -2.61 -9.45
C SER A 232 3.95 -3.13 -8.24
N SER A 233 4.45 -2.90 -7.03
CA SER A 233 3.76 -3.31 -5.80
C SER A 233 2.43 -2.56 -5.62
N SER A 234 2.42 -1.23 -5.83
CA SER A 234 1.20 -0.42 -5.74
C SER A 234 0.17 -0.76 -6.83
N ALA A 235 0.63 -1.03 -8.06
CA ALA A 235 -0.23 -1.49 -9.15
C ALA A 235 -0.81 -2.88 -8.87
N GLY A 236 -0.04 -3.79 -8.26
CA GLY A 236 -0.52 -5.09 -7.78
C GLY A 236 -1.62 -4.97 -6.73
N LEU A 237 -1.48 -4.02 -5.79
CA LEU A 237 -2.52 -3.69 -4.80
C LEU A 237 -3.78 -3.14 -5.47
N LEU A 238 -3.64 -2.16 -6.36
CA LEU A 238 -4.76 -1.56 -7.10
C LEU A 238 -5.51 -2.61 -7.94
N GLY A 239 -4.75 -3.33 -8.77
CA GLY A 239 -5.26 -4.30 -9.72
C GLY A 239 -6.02 -5.43 -9.04
N CYS A 240 -5.37 -6.12 -8.11
CA CYS A 240 -5.96 -7.31 -7.51
C CYS A 240 -7.15 -6.98 -6.60
N ILE A 241 -7.09 -5.88 -5.86
CA ILE A 241 -8.12 -5.56 -4.85
C ILE A 241 -9.33 -4.83 -5.46
N PHE A 242 -9.11 -3.95 -6.44
CA PHE A 242 -10.17 -3.05 -6.91
C PHE A 242 -10.73 -3.40 -8.29
N VAL A 243 -9.95 -4.00 -9.20
CA VAL A 243 -10.48 -4.39 -10.53
C VAL A 243 -11.69 -5.33 -10.42
N PRO A 244 -11.68 -6.39 -9.58
CA PRO A 244 -12.86 -7.24 -9.42
C PRO A 244 -14.09 -6.49 -8.91
N LYS A 245 -13.90 -5.45 -8.09
CA LYS A 245 -14.98 -4.64 -7.53
C LYS A 245 -15.57 -3.67 -8.54
N CYS A 246 -14.70 -3.00 -9.29
CA CYS A 246 -15.12 -2.16 -10.41
C CYS A 246 -15.88 -2.98 -11.46
N TYR A 247 -15.39 -4.19 -11.77
CA TYR A 247 -16.08 -5.13 -12.67
C TYR A 247 -17.51 -5.39 -12.20
N ILE A 248 -17.73 -5.76 -10.93
CA ILE A 248 -19.07 -6.03 -10.41
C ILE A 248 -19.95 -4.77 -10.42
N ILE A 249 -19.40 -3.61 -10.03
CA ILE A 249 -20.15 -2.34 -9.99
C ILE A 249 -20.71 -1.97 -11.37
N PHE A 250 -19.95 -2.19 -12.46
CA PHE A 250 -20.36 -1.81 -13.80
C PHE A 250 -21.09 -2.91 -14.57
N LEU A 251 -20.62 -4.16 -14.49
CA LEU A 251 -21.07 -5.24 -15.36
C LEU A 251 -22.07 -6.18 -14.67
N GLN A 252 -22.20 -6.14 -13.35
CA GLN A 252 -23.14 -6.97 -12.59
C GLN A 252 -23.88 -6.15 -11.51
N PRO A 253 -24.60 -5.06 -11.89
CA PRO A 253 -25.33 -4.21 -10.95
C PRO A 253 -26.42 -4.96 -10.18
N GLU A 254 -26.93 -6.07 -10.74
CA GLU A 254 -27.86 -7.03 -10.11
C GLU A 254 -27.36 -7.49 -8.73
N LEU A 255 -26.05 -7.81 -8.61
CA LEU A 255 -25.40 -8.24 -7.37
C LEU A 255 -25.21 -7.11 -6.35
N ASN A 256 -25.49 -5.87 -6.76
CA ASN A 256 -25.41 -4.67 -5.93
C ASN A 256 -26.79 -4.26 -5.33
N THR A 257 -27.84 -5.03 -5.58
CA THR A 257 -29.16 -4.82 -4.97
C THR A 257 -29.31 -5.57 -3.64
N ARG A 258 -30.09 -5.02 -2.70
CA ARG A 258 -30.28 -5.59 -1.35
C ARG A 258 -31.02 -6.94 -1.32
N THR A 259 -31.46 -7.43 -2.48
CA THR A 259 -32.35 -8.58 -2.66
C THR A 259 -31.65 -9.94 -2.56
N PHE A 260 -30.32 -10.01 -2.50
CA PHE A 260 -29.59 -11.23 -2.10
C PHE A 260 -29.50 -11.37 -0.57
N LYS A 261 -30.65 -11.28 0.10
CA LYS A 261 -30.84 -11.82 1.45
C LYS A 261 -31.76 -13.04 1.35
N ILE A 262 -31.21 -14.19 1.76
CA ILE A 262 -31.90 -15.37 2.28
C ILE A 262 -32.38 -16.38 1.22
N ASN A 263 -31.54 -17.40 0.94
CA ASN A 263 -32.05 -18.77 1.02
C ASN A 263 -31.54 -19.33 2.35
N PRO A 264 -32.40 -19.61 3.35
CA PRO A 264 -32.06 -20.52 4.42
C PRO A 264 -32.13 -21.90 3.79
N ILE A 265 -31.00 -22.59 3.70
CA ILE A 265 -31.03 -24.01 3.36
C ILE A 265 -31.79 -24.69 4.51
N ALA A 266 -32.96 -25.21 4.15
CA ALA A 266 -33.79 -26.09 4.97
C ALA A 266 -33.06 -27.40 5.29
#